data_AF-A0A8H4X8V7-F1
#
_entry.id   AF-A0A8H4X8V7-F1
#
_cell.length_a   1.000
_cell.length_b   1.000
_cell.length_c   1.000
_cell.angle_alpha   90.00
_cell.angle_beta   90.00
_cell.angle_gamma   90.00
#
_symmetry.space_group_name_H-M   'P 1'
#
loop_
_entity.id
_entity.type
_entity.pdbx_description
1 polymer ?
#
loop_
_entity_poly.entity_id
_entity_poly.type
_entity_poly.pdbx_seq_one_letter_code
_entity_poly.pdbx_strand_id
1 'polypeptide(L)'
;MASPSVVSISPEDTGIFSVKEISVSSRTALNQILQENHDRYHPFFNDKGFHNHITHYMLAAYALGAEQEQLQRAWVQEKVFQRPQRPLNEQNVVQLKDDLFFLDCLGKEEFYHDFRIFFQQQINDKGTGAVINEYVFA
;
A
#
# COMPACT_ATOMS: atom_id res chain seq x y z
N MET A 1 0.11 3.51 15.20
CA MET A 1 1.44 3.31 14.58
C MET A 1 1.27 2.43 13.36
N ALA A 2 2.22 2.49 12.42
CA ALA A 2 2.17 1.64 11.25
C ALA A 2 2.23 0.16 11.63
N SER A 3 1.54 -0.67 10.87
CA SER A 3 1.56 -2.14 10.98
C SER A 3 1.53 -2.73 9.57
N PRO A 4 1.60 -4.06 9.40
CA PRO A 4 1.49 -4.68 8.08
C PRO A 4 0.20 -4.35 7.33
N SER A 5 -0.88 -4.01 8.05
CA SER A 5 -2.19 -3.67 7.48
C SER A 5 -2.62 -2.21 7.67
N VAL A 6 -1.88 -1.42 8.45
CA VAL A 6 -2.22 -0.03 8.77
C VAL A 6 -1.14 0.91 8.29
N VAL A 7 -1.51 1.82 7.39
CA VAL A 7 -0.68 2.94 6.97
C VAL A 7 -0.73 4.04 8.02
N SER A 8 0.44 4.49 8.47
CA SER A 8 0.55 5.57 9.44
C SER A 8 1.89 6.29 9.30
N ILE A 9 1.86 7.49 8.74
CA ILE A 9 3.00 8.41 8.66
C ILE A 9 3.12 9.17 9.98
N SER A 10 4.31 9.09 10.59
CA SER A 10 4.64 9.84 11.80
C SER A 10 4.89 11.33 11.49
N PRO A 11 4.79 12.24 12.46
CA PRO A 11 5.21 13.63 12.27
C PRO A 11 6.70 13.76 11.94
N GLU A 12 7.52 12.80 12.39
CA GLU A 12 8.97 12.82 12.21
C GLU A 12 9.39 12.30 10.82
N ASP A 13 8.54 11.52 10.16
CA ASP A 13 8.75 11.00 8.81
C ASP A 13 8.39 12.04 7.75
N THR A 14 9.26 13.02 7.57
CA THR A 14 9.05 14.13 6.62
C THR A 14 9.65 13.90 5.23
N GLY A 15 10.43 12.82 5.05
CA GLY A 15 11.14 12.53 3.81
C GLY A 15 12.45 13.32 3.67
N ILE A 16 13.03 13.33 2.45
CA ILE A 16 14.30 14.04 2.17
C ILE A 16 14.10 15.56 2.21
N PHE A 17 12.94 16.02 1.73
CA PHE A 17 12.54 17.42 1.74
C PHE A 17 11.13 17.51 2.28
N SER A 18 10.90 18.46 3.18
CA SER A 18 9.58 18.92 3.56
C SER A 18 9.59 20.41 3.88
N VAL A 19 8.42 21.03 3.80
CA VAL A 19 8.20 22.32 4.47
C VAL A 19 8.32 22.16 5.99
N LYS A 20 8.64 23.25 6.70
CA LYS A 20 8.96 23.22 8.14
C LYS A 20 7.80 22.76 9.02
N GLU A 21 6.59 23.16 8.67
CA GLU A 21 5.39 22.87 9.45
C GLU A 21 4.30 22.39 8.50
N ILE A 22 3.75 21.21 8.78
CA ILE A 22 2.60 20.66 8.06
C ILE A 22 1.51 20.39 9.09
N SER A 23 0.27 20.75 8.75
CA SER A 23 -0.86 20.65 9.67
C SER A 23 -1.22 19.19 10.01
N VAL A 24 -1.64 18.96 11.26
CA VAL A 24 -2.09 17.62 11.74
C VAL A 24 -3.28 17.10 10.95
N SER A 25 -4.17 18.01 10.52
CA SER A 25 -5.29 17.71 9.62
C SER A 25 -4.83 17.14 8.28
N SER A 26 -3.81 17.73 7.66
CA SER A 26 -3.23 17.24 6.41
C SER A 26 -2.63 15.85 6.55
N ARG A 27 -1.91 15.59 7.66
CA ARG A 27 -1.36 14.25 7.93
C ARG A 27 -2.45 13.21 8.18
N THR A 28 -3.51 13.59 8.88
CA THR A 28 -4.68 12.72 9.10
C THR A 28 -5.34 12.37 7.76
N ALA A 29 -5.56 13.36 6.91
CA ALA A 29 -6.14 13.16 5.58
C ALA A 29 -5.24 12.30 4.69
N LEU A 30 -3.93 12.55 4.69
CA LEU A 30 -2.95 11.74 3.98
C LEU A 30 -3.04 10.26 4.40
N ASN A 31 -2.98 9.97 5.71
CA ASN A 31 -3.06 8.59 6.20
C ASN A 31 -4.35 7.89 5.78
N GLN A 32 -5.50 8.59 5.84
CA GLN A 32 -6.78 8.06 5.37
C GLN A 32 -6.78 7.76 3.87
N ILE A 33 -6.26 8.68 3.05
CA ILE A 33 -6.17 8.51 1.60
C ILE A 33 -5.26 7.34 1.24
N LEU A 34 -4.07 7.24 1.86
CA LEU A 34 -3.13 6.16 1.60
C LEU A 34 -3.69 4.80 2.01
N GLN A 35 -4.38 4.72 3.15
CA GLN A 35 -5.05 3.51 3.59
C GLN A 35 -6.18 3.13 2.63
N GLU A 36 -7.06 4.08 2.26
CA GLU A 36 -8.16 3.82 1.32
C GLU A 36 -7.63 3.37 -0.04
N ASN A 37 -6.54 3.98 -0.52
CA ASN A 37 -5.86 3.58 -1.75
C ASN A 37 -5.35 2.13 -1.66
N HIS A 38 -4.65 1.79 -0.58
CA HIS A 38 -4.11 0.45 -0.33
C HIS A 38 -5.19 -0.62 -0.27
N ASP A 39 -6.30 -0.32 0.40
CA ASP A 39 -7.35 -1.31 0.63
C ASP A 39 -8.21 -1.54 -0.63
N ARG A 40 -8.55 -0.47 -1.35
CA ARG A 40 -9.61 -0.50 -2.37
C ARG A 40 -9.11 -0.60 -3.80
N TYR A 41 -7.87 -0.22 -4.08
CA TYR A 41 -7.39 -0.08 -5.45
C TYR A 41 -6.21 -1.00 -5.74
N HIS A 42 -6.10 -1.40 -7.00
CA HIS A 42 -5.00 -2.22 -7.49
C HIS A 42 -3.74 -1.34 -7.66
N PRO A 43 -2.53 -1.89 -7.49
CA PRO A 43 -1.27 -1.17 -7.77
C PRO A 43 -1.12 -0.74 -9.23
N PHE A 44 -1.92 -1.29 -10.14
CA PHE A 44 -2.04 -0.83 -11.52
C PHE A 44 -3.41 -0.19 -11.75
N PHE A 45 -3.46 0.93 -12.46
CA PHE A 45 -4.73 1.58 -12.80
C PHE A 45 -5.38 1.02 -14.07
N ASN A 46 -4.69 0.15 -14.82
CA ASN A 46 -5.23 -0.52 -16.00
C ASN A 46 -4.62 -1.93 -16.20
N ASP A 47 -5.15 -2.67 -17.17
CA ASP A 47 -4.67 -4.03 -17.50
C ASP A 47 -3.41 -4.04 -18.39
N LYS A 48 -2.85 -2.85 -18.70
CA LYS A 48 -1.56 -2.72 -19.41
C LYS A 48 -0.37 -2.64 -18.45
N GLY A 49 -0.62 -2.74 -17.13
CA GLY A 49 0.41 -2.69 -16.10
C GLY A 49 0.89 -1.28 -15.74
N PHE A 50 0.10 -0.23 -16.03
CA PHE A 50 0.49 1.13 -15.63
C PHE A 50 0.19 1.37 -14.15
N HIS A 51 1.18 1.89 -13.42
CA HIS A 51 1.14 2.03 -11.97
C HIS A 51 0.16 3.10 -11.48
N ASN A 52 -0.60 2.74 -10.45
CA ASN A 52 -1.33 3.68 -9.61
C ASN A 52 -0.33 4.58 -8.87
N HIS A 53 -0.32 5.88 -9.21
CA HIS A 53 0.64 6.84 -8.66
C HIS A 53 0.13 7.62 -7.45
N ILE A 54 -1.06 7.30 -6.91
CA ILE A 54 -1.68 8.07 -5.84
C ILE A 54 -0.75 8.17 -4.62
N THR A 55 -0.13 7.06 -4.21
CA THR A 55 0.81 7.06 -3.07
C THR A 55 1.91 8.10 -3.25
N HIS A 56 2.57 8.11 -4.40
CA HIS A 56 3.68 9.03 -4.68
C HIS A 56 3.21 10.47 -4.74
N TYR A 57 2.08 10.72 -5.42
CA TYR A 57 1.53 12.07 -5.55
C TYR A 57 1.12 12.64 -4.19
N MET A 58 0.39 11.88 -3.37
CA MET A 58 -0.10 12.37 -2.08
C MET A 58 1.06 12.62 -1.10
N LEU A 59 2.06 11.75 -1.06
CA LEU A 59 3.26 11.96 -0.24
C LEU A 59 4.05 13.20 -0.69
N ALA A 60 4.24 13.39 -2.00
CA ALA A 60 4.92 14.57 -2.52
C ALA A 60 4.15 15.86 -2.24
N ALA A 61 2.83 15.87 -2.48
CA ALA A 61 1.98 17.02 -2.20
C ALA A 61 2.02 17.37 -0.70
N TYR A 62 1.90 16.38 0.17
CA TYR A 62 2.01 16.55 1.62
C TYR A 62 3.36 17.15 2.02
N ALA A 63 4.48 16.60 1.54
CA ALA A 63 5.82 17.10 1.83
C ALA A 63 6.01 18.56 1.38
N LEU A 64 5.35 18.97 0.28
CA LEU A 64 5.35 20.34 -0.23
C LEU A 64 4.36 21.28 0.51
N GLY A 65 3.66 20.79 1.54
CA GLY A 65 2.77 21.60 2.37
C GLY A 65 1.33 21.67 1.88
N ALA A 66 0.84 20.67 1.14
CA ALA A 66 -0.56 20.60 0.76
C ALA A 66 -1.47 20.47 1.99
N GLU A 67 -2.47 21.35 2.07
CA GLU A 67 -3.50 21.32 3.10
C GLU A 67 -4.50 20.19 2.88
N GLN A 68 -5.27 19.84 3.92
CA GLN A 68 -6.28 18.79 3.90
C GLN A 68 -7.20 18.88 2.68
N GLU A 69 -7.74 20.06 2.36
CA GLU A 69 -8.66 20.24 1.24
C GLU A 69 -7.97 20.05 -0.11
N GLN A 70 -6.69 20.38 -0.23
CA GLN A 70 -5.91 20.14 -1.45
C GLN A 70 -5.69 18.64 -1.66
N LEU A 71 -5.30 17.90 -0.62
CA LEU A 71 -5.14 16.45 -0.66
C LEU A 71 -6.46 15.74 -1.00
N GLN A 72 -7.57 16.14 -0.37
CA GLN A 72 -8.88 15.53 -0.63
C GLN A 72 -9.37 15.81 -2.05
N ARG A 73 -9.16 17.03 -2.59
CA ARG A 73 -9.49 17.32 -4.00
C ARG A 73 -8.66 16.46 -4.95
N ALA A 74 -7.35 16.36 -4.72
CA ALA A 74 -6.47 15.50 -5.50
C ALA A 74 -6.91 14.03 -5.44
N TRP A 75 -7.25 13.52 -4.26
CA TRP A 75 -7.78 12.16 -4.09
C TRP A 75 -9.03 11.89 -4.92
N VAL A 76 -10.00 12.81 -4.88
CA VAL A 76 -11.24 12.68 -5.66
C VAL A 76 -10.97 12.63 -7.16
N GLN A 77 -10.01 13.40 -7.65
CA GLN A 77 -9.65 13.42 -9.08
C GLN A 77 -8.92 12.15 -9.51
N GLU A 78 -7.92 11.74 -8.74
CA GLU A 78 -7.02 10.64 -9.13
C GLU A 78 -7.66 9.26 -9.00
N LYS A 79 -8.61 9.09 -8.08
CA LYS A 79 -9.21 7.76 -7.83
C LYS A 79 -10.20 7.31 -8.92
N VAL A 80 -10.67 8.23 -9.78
CA VAL A 80 -11.77 7.97 -10.74
C VAL A 80 -11.42 6.89 -11.76
N PHE A 81 -10.15 6.82 -12.17
CA PHE A 81 -9.69 5.90 -13.20
C PHE A 81 -8.85 4.74 -12.64
N GLN A 82 -8.74 4.64 -11.32
CA GLN A 82 -8.01 3.55 -10.69
C GLN A 82 -8.81 2.26 -10.81
N ARG A 83 -8.11 1.18 -11.11
CA ARG A 83 -8.67 -0.15 -11.12
C ARG A 83 -8.98 -0.58 -9.68
N PRO A 84 -10.17 -1.14 -9.41
CA PRO A 84 -10.48 -1.69 -8.09
C PRO A 84 -9.58 -2.88 -7.77
N GLN A 85 -9.32 -3.10 -6.49
CA GLN A 85 -8.62 -4.29 -6.02
C GLN A 85 -9.43 -5.55 -6.34
N ARG A 86 -8.73 -6.65 -6.67
CA ARG A 86 -9.40 -7.94 -6.91
C ARG A 86 -9.96 -8.50 -5.59
N PRO A 87 -11.06 -9.27 -5.62
CA PRO A 87 -11.53 -9.98 -4.44
C PRO A 87 -10.43 -10.88 -3.86
N LEU A 88 -10.36 -10.97 -2.53
CA LEU A 88 -9.48 -11.91 -1.84
C LEU A 88 -9.99 -13.34 -2.04
N ASN A 89 -9.09 -14.28 -2.31
CA ASN A 89 -9.38 -15.70 -2.19
C ASN A 89 -8.68 -16.26 -0.95
N GLU A 90 -9.43 -16.43 0.14
CA GLU A 90 -8.89 -16.93 1.41
C GLU A 90 -8.28 -18.34 1.30
N GLN A 91 -8.78 -19.18 0.37
CA GLN A 91 -8.21 -20.50 0.15
C GLN A 91 -6.80 -20.42 -0.43
N ASN A 92 -6.58 -19.48 -1.37
CA ASN A 92 -5.26 -19.23 -1.92
C ASN A 92 -4.30 -18.78 -0.83
N VAL A 93 -4.72 -17.87 0.07
CA VAL A 93 -3.87 -17.40 1.19
C VAL A 93 -3.39 -18.56 2.08
N VAL A 94 -4.26 -19.54 2.34
CA VAL A 94 -3.88 -20.74 3.11
C VAL A 94 -2.92 -21.61 2.31
N GLN A 95 -3.19 -21.82 1.01
CA GLN A 95 -2.38 -22.65 0.13
C GLN A 95 -1.01 -22.04 -0.18
N LEU A 96 -0.84 -20.72 -0.08
CA LEU A 96 0.45 -20.03 -0.28
C LEU A 96 1.54 -20.44 0.73
N LYS A 97 1.21 -21.24 1.76
CA LYS A 97 2.18 -21.89 2.65
C LYS A 97 2.85 -23.14 2.04
N ASP A 98 2.29 -23.67 0.95
CA ASP A 98 2.87 -24.78 0.19
C ASP A 98 3.81 -24.21 -0.88
N ASP A 99 5.06 -24.69 -0.90
CA ASP A 99 6.10 -24.16 -1.77
C ASP A 99 5.78 -24.32 -3.27
N LEU A 100 5.13 -25.43 -3.66
CA LEU A 100 4.81 -25.69 -5.06
C LEU A 100 3.70 -24.75 -5.54
N PHE A 101 2.65 -24.58 -4.73
CA PHE A 101 1.59 -23.62 -5.03
C PHE A 101 2.10 -22.18 -5.02
N PHE A 102 2.91 -21.81 -4.02
CA PHE A 102 3.55 -20.50 -3.96
C PHE A 102 4.31 -20.18 -5.26
N LEU A 103 5.17 -21.10 -5.71
CA LEU A 103 5.96 -20.94 -6.92
C LEU A 103 5.08 -20.88 -8.18
N ASP A 104 4.01 -21.68 -8.27
CA ASP A 104 3.08 -21.61 -9.41
C ASP A 104 2.34 -20.26 -9.47
N CYS A 105 2.08 -19.62 -8.33
CA CYS A 105 1.42 -18.31 -8.29
C CYS A 105 2.34 -17.13 -8.66
N LEU A 106 3.67 -17.31 -8.69
CA LEU A 106 4.60 -16.20 -8.93
C LEU A 106 4.42 -15.57 -10.33
N GLY A 107 4.49 -14.24 -10.37
CA GLY A 107 4.37 -13.46 -11.61
C GLY A 107 2.95 -13.38 -12.19
N LYS A 108 1.98 -14.08 -11.59
CA LYS A 108 0.57 -14.08 -11.99
C LYS A 108 -0.18 -13.00 -11.20
N GLU A 109 -0.54 -11.92 -11.87
CA GLU A 109 -1.17 -10.72 -11.29
C GLU A 109 -2.45 -11.06 -10.49
N GLU A 110 -3.19 -12.08 -10.89
CA GLU A 110 -4.41 -12.51 -10.21
C GLU A 110 -4.22 -12.87 -8.73
N PHE A 111 -3.02 -13.31 -8.34
CA PHE A 111 -2.68 -13.67 -6.96
C PHE A 111 -2.13 -12.50 -6.14
N TYR A 112 -2.04 -11.29 -6.70
CA TYR A 112 -1.45 -10.13 -6.01
C TYR A 112 -2.09 -9.88 -4.63
N HIS A 113 -3.42 -9.83 -4.56
CA HIS A 113 -4.12 -9.57 -3.30
C HIS A 113 -3.90 -10.70 -2.30
N ASP A 114 -3.92 -11.95 -2.76
CA ASP A 114 -3.70 -13.12 -1.91
C ASP A 114 -2.29 -13.11 -1.32
N PHE A 115 -1.25 -12.83 -2.13
CA PHE A 115 0.12 -12.64 -1.66
C PHE A 115 0.22 -11.50 -0.65
N ARG A 116 -0.45 -10.37 -0.91
CA ARG A 116 -0.45 -9.24 0.02
C ARG A 116 -0.96 -9.67 1.40
N ILE A 117 -2.11 -10.34 1.47
CA ILE A 117 -2.67 -10.81 2.75
C ILE A 117 -1.79 -11.88 3.38
N PHE A 118 -1.25 -12.82 2.61
CA PHE A 118 -0.30 -13.82 3.07
C PHE A 118 0.91 -13.17 3.76
N PHE A 119 1.57 -12.20 3.11
CA PHE A 119 2.73 -11.54 3.69
C PHE A 119 2.39 -10.64 4.88
N GLN A 120 1.20 -10.02 4.90
CA GLN A 120 0.73 -9.32 6.09
C GLN A 120 0.62 -10.26 7.30
N GLN A 121 0.09 -11.48 7.10
CA GLN A 121 0.03 -12.50 8.14
C GLN A 121 1.43 -12.97 8.55
N GLN A 122 2.30 -13.29 7.58
CA GLN A 122 3.68 -13.70 7.89
C GLN A 122 4.44 -12.64 8.71
N ILE A 123 4.29 -11.36 8.35
CA ILE A 123 4.97 -10.26 9.05
C ILE A 123 4.37 -10.05 10.45
N ASN A 124 3.06 -10.19 10.61
CA ASN A 124 2.43 -10.13 11.93
C ASN A 124 2.93 -11.26 12.86
N ASP A 125 3.11 -12.46 12.32
CA ASP A 125 3.47 -13.65 13.11
C ASP A 125 4.97 -13.71 13.43
N LYS A 126 5.83 -13.42 12.45
CA LYS A 126 7.28 -13.63 12.52
C LYS A 126 8.08 -12.33 12.63
N GLY A 127 7.48 -11.19 12.29
CA GLY A 127 8.17 -9.91 12.15
C GLY A 127 8.89 -9.74 10.80
N THR A 128 9.06 -8.49 10.37
CA THR A 128 9.57 -8.12 9.04
C THR A 128 10.92 -8.75 8.72
N GLY A 129 11.88 -8.74 9.66
CA GLY A 129 13.24 -9.21 9.42
C GLY A 129 13.30 -10.72 9.13
N ALA A 130 12.54 -11.52 9.87
CA ALA A 130 12.48 -12.97 9.67
C ALA A 130 11.84 -13.32 8.31
N VAL A 131 10.75 -12.65 7.96
CA VAL A 131 10.06 -12.85 6.67
C VAL A 131 10.97 -12.46 5.49
N ILE A 132 11.67 -11.32 5.56
CA ILE A 132 12.60 -10.93 4.49
C ILE A 132 13.72 -11.98 4.34
N ASN A 133 14.28 -12.46 5.46
CA ASN A 133 15.33 -13.47 5.40
C ASN A 133 14.83 -14.78 4.75
N GLU A 134 13.61 -15.22 5.08
CA GLU A 134 13.00 -16.46 4.57
C GLU A 134 12.64 -16.39 3.08
N TYR A 135 12.03 -15.29 2.62
CA TYR A 135 11.46 -15.23 1.26
C TYR A 135 12.30 -14.47 0.23
N VAL A 136 13.34 -13.73 0.66
CA VAL A 136 14.16 -12.91 -0.25
C VAL A 136 15.63 -13.36 -0.26
N PHE A 137 16.17 -13.83 0.87
CA PHE A 137 17.61 -14.10 1.01
C PHE A 137 17.99 -15.58 1.21
N ALA A 138 17.02 -16.46 1.46
CA ALA A 138 17.24 -17.91 1.56
C ALA A 138 17.16 -18.57 0.17
#